data_AF-A0A4Y9P4G2-F1
#
_entry.id   AF-A0A4Y9P4G2-F1
#
_cell.length_a   1.000
_cell.length_b   1.000
_cell.length_c   1.000
_cell.angle_alpha   90.00
_cell.angle_beta   90.00
_cell.angle_gamma   90.00
#
_symmetry.space_group_name_H-M   'P 1'
#
loop_
_entity.id
_entity.type
_entity.pdbx_description
1 polymer ?
#
loop_
_entity_poly.entity_id
_entity_poly.type
_entity_poly.pdbx_seq_one_letter_code
_entity_poly.pdbx_strand_id
1 'polypeptide(L)'
;MPACATSWTSTTSSGSKPPPGRRRPHRRAAAQLVEWAQERNPADDVTPGDLLSAAGWHLDQAGDTEAALALHRRALDAEGTTTPDARCTLHAALLQAGRPDEARQVADDLRHSRPRLVDIAAMAENFDLAGDLEQALRWVAMAVNRLELDVEEDDDSAVIISLNVRRLVRHELGFPPDELDETGP
;
A
#
# COMPACT_ATOMS: atom_id res chain seq x y z
N MET A 1 -35.52 14.25 -1.89
CA MET A 1 -34.34 14.00 -2.75
C MET A 1 -33.68 12.74 -2.21
N PRO A 2 -33.62 11.62 -2.97
CA PRO A 2 -33.13 10.37 -2.42
C PRO A 2 -31.60 10.26 -2.53
N ALA A 3 -31.02 9.70 -1.47
CA ALA A 3 -29.60 9.39 -1.31
C ALA A 3 -29.18 8.21 -2.19
N CYS A 4 -28.03 8.34 -2.85
CA CYS A 4 -27.40 7.26 -3.63
C CYS A 4 -26.46 6.48 -2.70
N ALA A 5 -27.00 5.45 -2.04
CA ALA A 5 -26.21 4.43 -1.38
C ALA A 5 -25.64 3.51 -2.46
N THR A 6 -24.31 3.47 -2.61
CA THR A 6 -23.66 2.48 -3.49
C THR A 6 -23.01 1.43 -2.60
N SER A 7 -23.72 0.32 -2.44
CA SER A 7 -23.24 -0.92 -1.84
C SER A 7 -22.14 -1.53 -2.71
N TRP A 8 -20.96 -1.72 -2.12
CA TRP A 8 -19.91 -2.52 -2.72
C TRP A 8 -20.21 -3.99 -2.45
N THR A 9 -20.63 -4.70 -3.49
CA THR A 9 -20.78 -6.15 -3.43
C THR A 9 -19.40 -6.77 -3.62
N SER A 10 -19.03 -7.61 -2.66
CA SER A 10 -17.81 -8.41 -2.65
C SER A 10 -17.71 -9.22 -3.94
N THR A 11 -16.71 -8.93 -4.76
CA THR A 11 -16.28 -9.83 -5.83
C THR A 11 -14.96 -10.44 -5.42
N THR A 12 -15.03 -11.66 -4.90
CA THR A 12 -13.88 -12.56 -4.90
C THR A 12 -13.47 -12.80 -6.35
N SER A 13 -12.27 -12.38 -6.72
CA SER A 13 -11.70 -12.73 -8.02
C SER A 13 -10.20 -12.93 -7.87
N SER A 14 -9.85 -14.19 -7.56
CA SER A 14 -8.84 -15.00 -8.26
C SER A 14 -7.97 -14.21 -9.24
N GLY A 15 -6.64 -14.26 -9.07
CA GLY A 15 -5.61 -13.64 -9.89
C GLY A 15 -5.82 -13.78 -11.40
N SER A 16 -6.70 -12.94 -11.94
CA SER A 16 -7.12 -12.99 -13.33
C SER A 16 -6.36 -11.92 -14.08
N LYS A 17 -5.55 -12.36 -15.05
CA LYS A 17 -4.78 -11.52 -15.96
C LYS A 17 -5.69 -10.39 -16.51
N PRO A 18 -5.32 -9.10 -16.40
CA PRO A 18 -6.09 -8.02 -17.01
C PRO A 18 -6.24 -8.18 -18.53
N PRO A 19 -7.37 -7.77 -19.13
CA PRO A 19 -7.63 -7.95 -20.56
C PRO A 19 -6.58 -7.23 -21.43
N PRO A 20 -6.23 -7.77 -22.61
CA PRO A 20 -5.08 -7.33 -23.40
C PRO A 20 -5.12 -5.84 -23.82
N GLY A 21 -6.30 -5.24 -23.95
CA GLY A 21 -6.47 -3.82 -24.28
C GLY A 21 -6.03 -2.85 -23.18
N ARG A 22 -6.08 -3.25 -21.90
CA ARG A 22 -5.70 -2.39 -20.77
C ARG A 22 -4.19 -2.35 -20.53
N ARG A 23 -3.45 -3.38 -20.95
CA ARG A 23 -1.99 -3.50 -20.70
C ARG A 23 -1.13 -2.48 -21.44
N ARG A 24 -1.50 -2.12 -22.67
CA ARG A 24 -0.72 -1.20 -23.51
C ARG A 24 -0.62 0.21 -22.92
N PRO A 25 -1.72 0.83 -22.46
CA PRO A 25 -1.66 2.08 -21.70
C PRO A 25 -0.75 2.01 -20.47
N HIS A 26 -0.84 0.93 -19.68
CA HIS A 26 -0.02 0.79 -18.47
C HIS A 26 1.48 0.70 -18.80
N ARG A 27 1.89 -0.09 -19.80
CA ARG A 27 3.31 -0.15 -20.23
C ARG A 27 3.83 1.19 -20.71
N ARG A 28 3.01 1.94 -21.47
CA ARG A 28 3.38 3.28 -21.95
C ARG A 28 3.55 4.25 -20.79
N ALA A 29 2.62 4.25 -19.83
CA ALA A 29 2.71 5.09 -18.63
C ALA A 29 3.97 4.77 -17.82
N ALA A 30 4.27 3.48 -17.60
CA ALA A 30 5.48 3.05 -16.91
C ALA A 30 6.75 3.57 -17.60
N ALA A 31 6.84 3.45 -18.93
CA ALA A 31 7.99 3.94 -19.68
C ALA A 31 8.19 5.46 -19.53
N GLN A 32 7.10 6.22 -19.59
CA GLN A 32 7.13 7.67 -19.42
C GLN A 32 7.58 8.09 -18.01
N LEU A 33 7.06 7.41 -16.98
CA LEU A 33 7.45 7.67 -15.59
C LEU A 33 8.94 7.35 -15.34
N VAL A 34 9.47 6.30 -15.97
CA VAL A 34 10.90 5.95 -15.89
C VAL A 34 11.77 7.01 -16.58
N GLU A 35 11.32 7.58 -17.69
CA GLU A 35 11.99 8.69 -18.38
C GLU A 35 12.03 9.94 -17.48
N TRP A 36 10.90 10.33 -16.91
CA TRP A 36 10.84 11.46 -15.98
C TRP A 36 11.67 11.26 -14.71
N ALA A 37 11.77 10.02 -14.20
CA ALA A 37 12.64 9.73 -13.06
C ALA A 37 14.14 10.00 -13.35
N GLN A 38 14.54 10.03 -14.63
CA GLN A 38 15.91 10.38 -15.05
C GLN A 38 16.08 11.89 -15.24
N GLU A 39 15.01 12.60 -15.60
CA GLU A 39 14.98 14.05 -15.83
C GLU A 39 14.74 14.81 -14.52
N ARG A 40 15.64 14.64 -13.54
CA ARG A 40 15.52 15.26 -12.21
C ARG A 40 15.29 16.77 -12.31
N ASN A 41 14.20 17.24 -11.72
CA ASN A 41 13.98 18.64 -11.38
C ASN A 41 13.93 18.80 -9.85
N PRO A 42 14.95 19.41 -9.21
CA PRO A 42 14.98 19.60 -7.75
C PRO A 42 13.85 20.48 -7.18
N ALA A 43 13.09 21.18 -8.04
CA ALA A 43 11.94 21.97 -7.63
C ALA A 43 10.63 21.16 -7.60
N ASP A 44 10.64 19.90 -8.02
CA ASP A 44 9.44 19.06 -8.02
C ASP A 44 9.26 18.43 -6.63
N ASP A 45 8.03 18.45 -6.14
CA ASP A 45 7.64 17.74 -4.90
C ASP A 45 7.66 16.21 -5.09
N VAL A 46 7.58 15.74 -6.34
CA VAL A 46 7.61 14.32 -6.70
C VAL A 46 9.05 13.85 -6.84
N THR A 47 9.44 12.86 -6.04
CA THR A 47 10.80 12.32 -6.08
C THR A 47 10.97 11.32 -7.23
N PRO A 48 12.22 11.05 -7.69
CA PRO A 48 12.49 9.93 -8.59
C PRO A 48 12.01 8.59 -8.04
N GLY A 49 12.06 8.39 -6.71
CA GLY A 49 11.54 7.21 -6.04
C GLY A 49 10.03 7.06 -6.21
N ASP A 50 9.26 8.14 -6.12
CA ASP A 50 7.81 8.13 -6.33
C ASP A 50 7.47 7.75 -7.77
N LEU A 51 8.17 8.33 -8.75
CA LEU A 51 7.99 8.02 -10.17
C LEU A 51 8.31 6.56 -10.48
N LEU A 52 9.41 6.02 -9.92
CA LEU A 52 9.79 4.62 -10.08
C LEU A 52 8.79 3.68 -9.42
N SER A 53 8.28 4.02 -8.24
CA SER A 53 7.24 3.24 -7.55
C SER A 53 5.93 3.22 -8.35
N ALA A 54 5.50 4.37 -8.87
CA ALA A 54 4.31 4.47 -9.73
C ALA A 54 4.50 3.70 -11.05
N ALA A 55 5.69 3.75 -11.65
CA ALA A 55 6.01 2.98 -12.84
C ALA A 55 5.95 1.46 -12.57
N GLY A 56 6.45 1.02 -11.41
CA GLY A 56 6.33 -0.37 -10.94
C GLY A 56 4.87 -0.82 -10.86
N TRP A 57 4.01 -0.02 -10.21
CA TRP A 57 2.58 -0.28 -10.14
C TRP A 57 1.93 -0.44 -11.52
N HIS A 58 2.27 0.43 -12.48
CA HIS A 58 1.77 0.29 -13.85
C HIS A 58 2.23 -1.02 -14.51
N LEU A 59 3.47 -1.47 -14.30
CA LEU A 59 3.94 -2.75 -14.82
C LEU A 59 3.21 -3.94 -14.19
N ASP A 60 2.88 -3.88 -12.89
CA ASP A 60 2.03 -4.89 -12.25
C ASP A 60 0.63 -4.95 -12.88
N GLN A 61 0.01 -3.78 -13.13
CA GLN A 61 -1.26 -3.72 -13.86
C GLN A 61 -1.14 -4.23 -15.31
N ALA A 62 0.05 -4.17 -15.91
CA ALA A 62 0.33 -4.77 -17.20
C ALA A 62 0.65 -6.28 -17.14
N GLY A 63 0.78 -6.85 -15.94
CA GLY A 63 1.20 -8.22 -15.65
C GLY A 63 2.67 -8.51 -15.95
N ASP A 64 3.52 -7.49 -15.90
CA ASP A 64 4.96 -7.56 -16.12
C ASP A 64 5.70 -7.58 -14.76
N THR A 65 5.35 -8.56 -13.91
CA THR A 65 5.69 -8.63 -12.48
C THR A 65 7.17 -8.47 -12.16
N GLU A 66 8.08 -9.18 -12.84
CA GLU A 66 9.52 -9.05 -12.55
C GLU A 66 10.07 -7.67 -12.90
N ALA A 67 9.53 -7.04 -13.95
CA ALA A 67 9.91 -5.68 -14.31
C ALA A 67 9.38 -4.66 -13.29
N ALA A 68 8.17 -4.88 -12.76
CA ALA A 68 7.62 -4.08 -11.66
C ALA A 68 8.49 -4.19 -10.40
N LEU A 69 8.85 -5.41 -9.97
CA LEU A 69 9.73 -5.64 -8.82
C LEU A 69 11.09 -4.97 -9.00
N ALA A 70 11.66 -4.98 -10.20
CA ALA A 70 12.90 -4.27 -10.49
C ALA A 70 12.76 -2.75 -10.31
N LEU A 71 11.63 -2.15 -10.69
CA LEU A 71 11.37 -0.73 -10.49
C LEU A 71 11.15 -0.38 -9.01
N HIS A 72 10.39 -1.19 -8.27
CA HIS A 72 10.21 -0.97 -6.84
C HIS A 72 11.52 -1.07 -6.05
N ARG A 73 12.42 -2.01 -6.41
CA ARG A 73 13.77 -2.07 -5.81
C ARG A 73 14.59 -0.83 -6.15
N ARG A 74 14.56 -0.36 -7.40
CA ARG A 74 15.22 0.89 -7.78
C ARG A 74 14.66 2.12 -7.06
N ALA A 75 13.38 2.12 -6.72
CA ALA A 75 12.77 3.20 -5.95
C ALA A 75 13.33 3.28 -4.52
N LEU A 76 13.71 2.15 -3.91
CA LEU A 76 14.39 2.13 -2.60
C LEU A 76 15.78 2.77 -2.64
N ASP A 77 16.48 2.60 -3.76
CA ASP A 77 17.84 3.13 -3.95
C ASP A 77 17.84 4.60 -4.44
N ALA A 78 16.66 5.16 -4.74
CA ALA A 78 16.54 6.53 -5.23
C ALA A 78 16.70 7.56 -4.11
N GLU A 79 17.19 8.74 -4.45
CA GLU A 79 17.24 9.87 -3.51
C GLU A 79 15.83 10.37 -3.18
N GLY A 80 15.63 10.70 -1.90
CA GLY A 80 14.36 11.21 -1.38
C GLY A 80 13.52 10.15 -0.67
N THR A 81 12.54 10.60 0.10
CA THR A 81 11.57 9.72 0.77
C THR A 81 10.30 9.69 -0.04
N THR A 82 9.80 8.50 -0.37
CA THR A 82 8.47 8.35 -0.97
C THR A 82 7.38 8.40 0.08
N THR A 83 6.15 8.68 -0.34
CA THR A 83 4.98 8.60 0.55
C THR A 83 3.85 7.77 -0.09
N PRO A 84 3.52 6.57 0.45
CA PRO A 84 4.19 5.89 1.56
C PRO A 84 5.63 5.48 1.20
N ASP A 85 6.41 5.04 2.19
CA ASP A 85 7.76 4.51 2.03
C ASP A 85 7.78 3.42 0.94
N ALA A 86 8.80 3.43 0.08
CA ALA A 86 8.86 2.59 -1.11
C ALA A 86 8.86 1.10 -0.75
N ARG A 87 9.23 0.75 0.48
CA ARG A 87 9.09 -0.61 1.04
C ARG A 87 7.63 -1.07 1.08
N CYS A 88 6.67 -0.18 1.29
CA CYS A 88 5.24 -0.53 1.25
C CYS A 88 4.81 -1.00 -0.14
N THR A 89 5.28 -0.33 -1.21
CA THR A 89 4.93 -0.72 -2.59
C THR A 89 5.68 -1.98 -3.03
N LEU A 90 6.96 -2.11 -2.66
CA LEU A 90 7.72 -3.35 -2.89
C LEU A 90 7.07 -4.54 -2.19
N HIS A 91 6.63 -4.36 -0.93
CA HIS A 91 5.94 -5.39 -0.16
C HIS A 91 4.68 -5.89 -0.88
N ALA A 92 3.81 -4.97 -1.32
CA ALA A 92 2.61 -5.31 -2.08
C ALA A 92 2.94 -6.11 -3.36
N ALA A 93 3.92 -5.65 -4.14
CA ALA A 93 4.33 -6.31 -5.37
C ALA A 93 4.92 -7.72 -5.11
N LEU A 94 5.70 -7.90 -4.04
CA LEU A 94 6.25 -9.20 -3.64
C LEU A 94 5.14 -10.20 -3.25
N LEU A 95 4.12 -9.74 -2.52
CA LEU A 95 2.96 -10.58 -2.19
C LEU A 95 2.19 -10.99 -3.45
N GLN A 96 1.93 -10.06 -4.37
CA GLN A 96 1.29 -10.35 -5.65
C GLN A 96 2.11 -11.31 -6.53
N ALA A 97 3.44 -11.23 -6.44
CA ALA A 97 4.35 -12.14 -7.13
C ALA A 97 4.46 -13.53 -6.48
N GLY A 98 3.79 -13.78 -5.35
CA GLY A 98 3.88 -15.04 -4.62
C GLY A 98 5.23 -15.23 -3.91
N ARG A 99 5.87 -14.14 -3.46
CA ARG A 99 7.17 -14.12 -2.77
C ARG A 99 7.01 -13.66 -1.30
N PRO A 100 6.26 -14.40 -0.46
CA PRO A 100 5.89 -13.95 0.88
C PRO A 100 7.08 -13.85 1.85
N ASP A 101 8.13 -14.65 1.68
CA ASP A 101 9.30 -14.59 2.55
C ASP A 101 10.11 -13.31 2.35
N GLU A 102 10.28 -12.88 1.09
CA GLU A 102 10.89 -11.58 0.79
C GLU A 102 10.01 -10.41 1.24
N ALA A 103 8.69 -10.52 1.06
CA ALA A 103 7.75 -9.53 1.58
C ALA A 103 7.90 -9.39 3.10
N ARG A 104 7.97 -10.51 3.83
CA ARG A 104 8.17 -10.50 5.28
C ARG A 104 9.46 -9.80 5.70
N GLN A 105 10.56 -10.03 5.00
CA GLN A 105 11.82 -9.31 5.26
C GLN A 105 11.66 -7.79 5.08
N VAL A 106 11.02 -7.35 4.00
CA VAL A 106 10.74 -5.92 3.76
C VAL A 106 9.88 -5.32 4.87
N ALA A 107 8.85 -6.04 5.31
CA ALA A 107 7.99 -5.62 6.41
C ALA A 107 8.77 -5.50 7.74
N ASP A 108 9.66 -6.47 8.02
CA ASP A 108 10.54 -6.44 9.18
C ASP A 108 11.47 -5.22 9.14
N ASP A 109 12.13 -4.98 8.01
CA ASP A 109 13.05 -3.85 7.85
C ASP A 109 12.34 -2.50 8.03
N LEU A 110 11.13 -2.35 7.47
CA LEU A 110 10.30 -1.14 7.65
C LEU A 110 9.93 -0.94 9.12
N ARG A 111 9.46 -1.98 9.81
CA ARG A 111 9.07 -1.91 11.22
C ARG A 111 10.21 -1.41 12.12
N HIS A 112 11.45 -1.84 11.86
CA HIS A 112 12.62 -1.42 12.65
C HIS A 112 13.05 0.02 12.39
N SER A 113 12.56 0.66 11.32
CA SER A 113 12.91 2.05 10.96
C SER A 113 12.02 3.13 11.58
N ARG A 114 11.08 2.77 12.47
CA ARG A 114 10.07 3.66 13.04
C ARG A 114 9.18 4.29 11.94
N PRO A 115 8.34 3.48 11.28
CA PRO A 115 7.52 3.92 10.15
C PRO A 115 6.53 5.02 10.55
N ARG A 116 6.17 5.89 9.59
CA ARG A 116 5.12 6.90 9.77
C ARG A 116 3.74 6.24 9.77
N LEU A 117 2.71 6.92 10.24
CA LEU A 117 1.34 6.38 10.23
C LEU A 117 0.90 5.94 8.84
N VAL A 118 1.16 6.74 7.81
CA VAL A 118 0.85 6.40 6.41
C VAL A 118 1.54 5.10 5.95
N ASP A 119 2.76 4.84 6.43
CA ASP A 119 3.50 3.62 6.10
C ASP A 119 2.91 2.41 6.87
N ILE A 120 2.52 2.61 8.13
CA ILE A 120 1.85 1.59 8.96
C ILE A 120 0.50 1.20 8.34
N ALA A 121 -0.30 2.20 7.94
CA ALA A 121 -1.59 2.03 7.30
C ALA A 121 -1.46 1.22 5.99
N ALA A 122 -0.51 1.60 5.13
CA ALA A 122 -0.25 0.89 3.88
C ALA A 122 0.20 -0.57 4.12
N MET A 123 1.02 -0.84 5.13
CA MET A 123 1.43 -2.21 5.47
C MET A 123 0.28 -3.04 6.02
N ALA A 124 -0.59 -2.45 6.84
CA ALA A 124 -1.78 -3.12 7.34
C ALA A 124 -2.71 -3.55 6.20
N GLU A 125 -3.01 -2.65 5.26
CA GLU A 125 -3.80 -2.97 4.07
C GLU A 125 -3.16 -4.08 3.23
N ASN A 126 -1.84 -4.03 3.01
CA ASN A 126 -1.15 -5.05 2.23
C ASN A 126 -1.31 -6.45 2.84
N PHE A 127 -1.21 -6.59 4.17
CA PHE A 127 -1.40 -7.87 4.84
C PHE A 127 -2.87 -8.32 4.82
N ASP A 128 -3.82 -7.39 5.01
CA ASP A 128 -5.26 -7.68 4.92
C ASP A 128 -5.64 -8.20 3.53
N LEU A 129 -5.20 -7.51 2.47
CA LEU A 129 -5.41 -7.91 1.08
C LEU A 129 -4.78 -9.27 0.73
N ALA A 130 -3.68 -9.62 1.40
CA ALA A 130 -3.04 -10.94 1.25
C ALA A 130 -3.68 -12.04 2.12
N GLY A 131 -4.64 -11.69 2.98
CA GLY A 131 -5.30 -12.62 3.89
C GLY A 131 -4.48 -13.00 5.13
N ASP A 132 -3.36 -12.33 5.39
CA ASP A 132 -2.57 -12.52 6.61
C ASP A 132 -3.11 -11.59 7.71
N LEU A 133 -4.31 -11.93 8.20
CA LEU A 133 -5.07 -11.13 9.16
C LEU A 133 -4.32 -10.93 10.48
N GLU A 134 -3.49 -11.89 10.90
CA GLU A 134 -2.68 -11.75 12.11
C GLU A 134 -1.62 -10.66 11.95
N GLN A 135 -0.94 -10.61 10.81
CA GLN A 135 0.02 -9.55 10.53
C GLN A 135 -0.68 -8.21 10.33
N ALA A 136 -1.81 -8.17 9.63
CA ALA A 136 -2.62 -6.97 9.49
C ALA A 136 -3.01 -6.40 10.87
N LEU A 137 -3.49 -7.26 11.78
CA LEU A 137 -3.85 -6.88 13.15
C LEU A 137 -2.66 -6.29 13.93
N ARG A 138 -1.45 -6.85 13.76
CA ARG A 138 -0.24 -6.31 14.41
C ARG A 138 0.09 -4.91 13.92
N TRP A 139 0.00 -4.65 12.61
CA TRP A 139 0.26 -3.33 12.06
C TRP A 139 -0.77 -2.29 12.48
N VAL A 140 -2.07 -2.62 12.46
CA VAL A 140 -3.09 -1.67 12.97
C VAL A 140 -2.99 -1.45 14.48
N ALA A 141 -2.54 -2.44 15.26
CA ALA A 141 -2.25 -2.22 16.68
C ALA A 141 -1.10 -1.22 16.89
N MET A 142 -0.09 -1.21 16.01
CA MET A 142 0.95 -0.17 16.01
C MET A 142 0.37 1.22 15.69
N ALA A 143 -0.57 1.31 14.74
CA ALA A 143 -1.25 2.57 14.41
C ALA A 143 -2.04 3.10 15.61
N VAL A 144 -2.85 2.27 16.27
CA VAL A 144 -3.61 2.68 17.48
C VAL A 144 -2.68 3.17 18.58
N ASN A 145 -1.61 2.43 18.89
CA ASN A 145 -0.62 2.86 19.88
C ASN A 145 0.05 4.19 19.50
N ARG A 146 0.22 4.47 18.20
CA ARG A 146 0.78 5.73 17.71
C ARG A 146 -0.18 6.90 17.95
N LEU A 147 -1.46 6.71 17.63
CA LEU A 147 -2.52 7.70 17.81
C LEU A 147 -2.78 8.03 19.28
N GLU A 148 -2.66 7.05 20.17
CA GLU A 148 -2.77 7.28 21.62
C GLU A 148 -1.60 8.11 22.17
N LEU A 149 -0.43 8.03 21.55
CA LEU A 149 0.80 8.69 21.99
C LEU A 149 1.06 10.04 21.32
N ASP A 150 0.45 10.32 20.17
CA ASP A 150 0.73 11.50 19.34
C ASP A 150 -0.56 12.21 18.94
N VAL A 151 -0.76 13.43 19.46
CA VAL A 151 -1.99 14.23 19.30
C VAL A 151 -1.94 15.16 18.07
N GLU A 152 -0.81 15.15 17.33
CA GLU A 152 -0.53 16.03 16.19
C GLU A 152 -0.34 15.24 14.87
N GLU A 153 -0.94 14.05 14.73
CA GLU A 153 -0.91 13.33 13.44
C GLU A 153 -1.89 13.94 12.44
N ASP A 154 -1.35 14.67 11.45
CA ASP A 154 -2.10 15.45 10.45
C ASP A 154 -2.62 14.64 9.25
N ASP A 155 -2.43 13.31 9.21
CA ASP A 155 -2.91 12.47 8.09
C ASP A 155 -4.20 11.73 8.44
N ASP A 156 -5.32 12.48 8.37
CA ASP A 156 -6.67 11.95 8.56
C ASP A 156 -6.94 10.70 7.70
N SER A 157 -6.36 10.61 6.51
CA SER A 157 -6.55 9.46 5.63
C SER A 157 -5.90 8.20 6.19
N ALA A 158 -4.67 8.30 6.71
CA ALA A 158 -3.97 7.17 7.30
C ALA A 158 -4.66 6.70 8.61
N VAL A 159 -5.27 7.61 9.37
CA VAL A 159 -6.11 7.28 10.53
C VAL A 159 -7.33 6.48 10.09
N ILE A 160 -8.10 7.01 9.13
CA ILE A 160 -9.32 6.38 8.62
C ILE A 160 -9.01 4.99 8.04
N ILE A 161 -7.93 4.85 7.26
CA ILE A 161 -7.49 3.57 6.73
C ILE A 161 -7.19 2.59 7.87
N SER A 162 -6.39 3.00 8.85
CA SER A 162 -5.98 2.12 9.95
C SER A 162 -7.17 1.62 10.77
N LEU A 163 -8.14 2.50 11.07
CA LEU A 163 -9.36 2.13 11.80
C LEU A 163 -10.28 1.21 10.97
N ASN A 164 -10.41 1.47 9.66
CA ASN A 164 -11.19 0.61 8.78
C ASN A 164 -10.59 -0.78 8.66
N VAL A 165 -9.28 -0.90 8.40
CA VAL A 165 -8.58 -2.20 8.33
C VAL A 165 -8.71 -2.93 9.66
N ARG A 166 -8.52 -2.23 10.79
CA ARG A 166 -8.68 -2.81 12.13
C ARG A 166 -10.05 -3.42 12.33
N ARG A 167 -11.11 -2.68 12.01
CA ARG A 167 -12.49 -3.15 12.16
C ARG A 167 -12.74 -4.41 11.33
N LEU A 168 -12.32 -4.41 10.07
CA LEU A 168 -12.49 -5.55 9.16
C LEU A 168 -11.73 -6.78 9.67
N VAL A 169 -10.44 -6.62 9.96
CA VAL A 169 -9.57 -7.70 10.44
C VAL A 169 -10.08 -8.29 11.76
N ARG A 170 -10.50 -7.45 12.71
CA ARG A 170 -11.05 -7.91 14.00
C ARG A 170 -12.34 -8.69 13.82
N HIS A 171 -13.24 -8.20 12.96
CA HIS A 171 -14.48 -8.90 12.62
C HIS A 171 -14.19 -10.28 12.03
N GLU A 172 -13.31 -10.37 11.04
CA GLU A 172 -12.94 -11.64 10.40
C GLU A 172 -12.25 -12.62 11.35
N LEU A 173 -11.50 -12.12 12.34
CA LEU A 173 -10.90 -12.93 13.40
C LEU A 173 -11.88 -13.27 14.55
N GLY A 174 -13.12 -12.78 14.51
CA GLY A 174 -14.16 -13.08 15.49
C GLY A 174 -14.04 -12.34 16.84
N PHE A 175 -13.30 -11.22 16.87
CA PHE A 175 -13.27 -10.36 18.06
C PHE A 175 -14.59 -9.59 18.20
N PRO A 176 -15.04 -9.31 19.44
CA PRO A 176 -16.14 -8.39 19.65
C PRO A 176 -15.75 -6.97 19.21
N PRO A 177 -16.71 -6.18 18.68
CA PRO A 177 -16.47 -4.76 18.39
C PRO A 177 -16.15 -4.01 19.68
N ASP A 178 -15.32 -2.98 19.57
CA ASP A 178 -15.04 -2.01 20.65
C ASP A 178 -15.26 -0.55 20.19
N GLU A 179 -15.02 0.41 21.08
CA GLU A 179 -15.28 1.83 20.84
C GLU A 179 -14.63 2.36 19.54
N LEU A 180 -13.44 1.87 19.19
CA LEU A 180 -12.73 2.25 17.95
C LEU A 180 -13.34 1.61 16.69
N ASP A 181 -14.04 0.48 16.83
CA ASP A 181 -14.77 -0.14 15.74
C ASP A 181 -16.12 0.56 15.48
N GLU A 182 -16.62 1.30 16.47
CA GLU A 182 -17.88 2.06 16.43
C GLU A 182 -17.70 3.50 15.93
N THR A 183 -16.50 4.07 16.07
CA THR A 183 -16.13 5.32 15.38
C THR A 183 -16.10 5.06 13.87
N GLY A 184 -17.19 5.40 13.19
CA GLY A 184 -17.32 5.24 11.74
C GLY A 184 -16.25 6.00 10.96
N PRO A 185 -16.10 5.73 9.64
CA PRO A 185 -15.34 6.59 8.75
C PRO A 185 -15.99 7.98 8.61
#